data_AF-Q5DG59-F1
#
_entry.id   AF-Q5DG59-F1
#
_cell.length_a   1.000
_cell.length_b   1.000
_cell.length_c   1.000
_cell.angle_alpha   90.00
_cell.angle_beta   90.00
_cell.angle_gamma   90.00
#
_symmetry.space_group_name_H-M   'P 1'
#
loop_
_entity.id
_entity.type
_entity.pdbx_description
1 polymer ?
#
loop_
_entity_poly.entity_id
_entity_poly.type
_entity_poly.pdbx_seq_one_letter_code
_entity_poly.pdbx_strand_id
1 'polypeptide(L)'
;MNASISLLNSITLYSFMGYLSQYYAIPIHQIFDGNLGLIFIVYTNVFDTLSASHLWCAFLFAMLVTLGLGSSIGATESFLTAVSDDCTIFKLNTKKHFRLGLVTAFLVSSFLISILTVCQGGYYLVHYLDHYACGTSLILVSLGQCFAIVYVYGIYNLSENINEITNKAIHFITRFILKFCVPLILIFMLTCEIVTSTNLIATIGGKEYRFADWTVKASWVLVLVAILPVPINMVAQILHTRKLEETWYLRIAKLITPPNEYNVVKKIGYCERLKIKHWLKI
;
A
#
# COMPACT_ATOMS: atom_id res chain seq x y z
N MET A 1 11.03 11.56 -11.21
CA MET A 1 9.76 12.06 -11.79
C MET A 1 8.72 12.32 -10.72
N ASN A 2 8.27 11.31 -9.96
CA ASN A 2 7.24 11.49 -8.92
C ASN A 2 7.58 12.59 -7.91
N ALA A 3 8.79 12.56 -7.33
CA ALA A 3 9.23 13.61 -6.40
C ALA A 3 9.22 15.01 -7.02
N SER A 4 9.63 15.14 -8.29
CA SER A 4 9.60 16.41 -9.02
C SER A 4 8.17 16.93 -9.20
N ILE A 5 7.23 16.04 -9.53
CA ILE A 5 5.80 16.39 -9.66
C ILE A 5 5.22 16.80 -8.30
N SER A 6 5.56 16.11 -7.22
CA SER A 6 5.14 16.49 -5.86
C SER A 6 5.67 17.86 -5.43
N LEU A 7 6.93 18.18 -5.77
CA LEU A 7 7.51 19.50 -5.53
C LEU A 7 6.80 20.58 -6.34
N LEU A 8 6.54 20.34 -7.63
CA LEU A 8 5.79 21.28 -8.47
C LEU A 8 4.37 21.51 -7.95
N ASN A 9 3.67 20.44 -7.55
CA ASN A 9 2.33 20.55 -6.94
C ASN A 9 2.36 21.37 -5.65
N SER A 10 3.39 21.18 -4.82
CA SER A 10 3.55 21.94 -3.58
C SER A 10 3.76 23.43 -3.87
N ILE A 11 4.66 23.77 -4.81
CA ILE A 11 4.90 25.16 -5.23
C ILE A 11 3.61 25.81 -5.74
N THR A 12 2.86 25.10 -6.59
CA THR A 12 1.58 25.58 -7.13
C THR A 12 0.55 25.82 -6.03
N LEU A 13 0.39 24.86 -5.11
CA LEU A 13 -0.56 24.97 -4.00
C LEU A 13 -0.25 26.19 -3.12
N TYR A 14 1.01 26.35 -2.69
CA TYR A 14 1.39 27.49 -1.86
C TYR A 14 1.28 28.84 -2.59
N SER A 15 1.53 28.86 -3.90
CA SER A 15 1.34 30.08 -4.72
C SER A 15 -0.12 30.52 -4.74
N PHE A 16 -1.05 29.56 -4.93
CA PHE A 16 -2.49 29.82 -4.91
C PHE A 16 -2.99 30.25 -3.53
N MET A 17 -2.49 29.63 -2.45
CA MET A 17 -2.80 30.06 -1.10
C MET A 17 -2.30 31.48 -0.80
N GLY A 18 -1.09 31.82 -1.25
CA GLY A 18 -0.57 33.19 -1.15
C GLY A 18 -1.45 34.21 -1.88
N TYR A 19 -1.91 33.86 -3.08
CA TYR A 19 -2.86 34.69 -3.84
C TYR A 19 -4.18 34.88 -3.09
N LEU A 20 -4.78 33.81 -2.54
CA LEU A 20 -6.02 33.90 -1.76
C LEU A 20 -5.86 34.74 -0.50
N SER A 21 -4.73 34.60 0.21
CA SER A 21 -4.43 35.37 1.40
C SER A 21 -4.37 36.87 1.09
N GLN A 22 -3.78 37.25 -0.05
CA GLN A 22 -3.74 38.64 -0.50
C GLN A 22 -5.11 39.15 -0.97
N TYR A 23 -5.88 38.30 -1.66
CA TYR A 23 -7.20 38.67 -2.19
C TYR A 23 -8.26 38.85 -1.10
N TYR A 24 -8.32 37.93 -0.13
CA TYR A 24 -9.29 37.96 0.97
C TYR A 24 -8.79 38.65 2.24
N ALA A 25 -7.51 39.04 2.30
CA ALA A 25 -6.85 39.62 3.48
C ALA A 25 -6.94 38.74 4.75
N ILE A 26 -7.00 37.41 4.57
CA ILE A 26 -7.04 36.41 5.64
C ILE A 26 -5.64 35.79 5.76
N PRO A 27 -5.09 35.60 6.98
CA PRO A 27 -3.78 35.00 7.14
C PRO A 27 -3.77 33.52 6.72
N ILE A 28 -2.66 33.07 6.12
CA ILE A 28 -2.53 31.73 5.50
C ILE A 28 -2.88 30.58 6.47
N HIS A 29 -2.57 30.72 7.77
CA HIS A 29 -2.85 29.69 8.77
C HIS A 29 -4.34 29.47 9.04
N GLN A 30 -5.22 30.46 8.78
CA GLN A 30 -6.68 30.30 8.90
C GLN A 30 -7.30 29.68 7.66
N ILE A 31 -6.57 29.69 6.54
CA ILE A 31 -7.00 29.07 5.29
C ILE A 31 -6.63 27.57 5.30
N PHE A 32 -5.74 27.12 6.21
CA PHE A 32 -5.14 25.79 6.16
C PHE A 32 -5.45 24.91 7.37
N ASP A 33 -6.37 23.95 7.19
CA ASP A 33 -6.63 22.87 8.15
C ASP A 33 -5.96 21.53 7.78
N GLY A 34 -5.08 21.49 6.77
CA GLY A 34 -4.28 20.30 6.43
C GLY A 34 -5.00 19.12 5.77
N ASN A 35 -6.32 19.17 5.59
CA ASN A 35 -7.11 18.06 5.02
C ASN A 35 -7.23 18.12 3.49
N LEU A 36 -7.23 16.95 2.83
CA LEU A 36 -7.34 16.79 1.36
C LEU A 36 -8.57 17.52 0.77
N GLY A 37 -9.67 17.64 1.53
CA GLY A 37 -10.88 18.35 1.11
C GLY A 37 -10.69 19.87 0.96
N LEU A 38 -9.71 20.44 1.65
CA LEU A 38 -9.38 21.86 1.56
C LEU A 38 -8.76 22.21 0.21
N ILE A 39 -7.98 21.29 -0.37
CA ILE A 39 -7.34 21.50 -1.67
C ILE A 39 -8.39 21.76 -2.75
N PHE A 40 -9.51 21.02 -2.72
CA PHE A 40 -10.63 21.24 -3.62
C PHE A 40 -11.25 22.63 -3.45
N ILE A 41 -11.47 23.07 -2.21
CA ILE A 41 -12.04 24.38 -1.89
C ILE A 41 -11.10 25.52 -2.31
N VAL A 42 -9.81 25.38 -2.02
CA VAL A 42 -8.78 26.37 -2.36
C VAL A 42 -8.65 26.52 -3.87
N TYR A 43 -8.52 25.40 -4.61
CA TYR A 43 -8.38 25.47 -6.07
C TYR A 43 -9.63 26.06 -6.74
N THR A 44 -10.83 25.68 -6.32
CA THR A 44 -12.07 26.25 -6.90
C THR A 44 -12.18 27.75 -6.63
N ASN A 45 -11.87 28.19 -5.40
CA ASN A 45 -11.90 29.61 -5.05
C ASN A 45 -10.89 30.45 -5.83
N VAL A 46 -9.71 29.90 -6.15
CA VAL A 46 -8.74 30.59 -7.02
C VAL A 46 -9.23 30.67 -8.46
N PHE A 47 -9.75 29.58 -9.01
CA PHE A 47 -10.15 29.59 -10.41
C PHE A 47 -11.39 30.44 -10.69
N ASP A 48 -12.26 30.62 -9.69
CA ASP A 48 -13.39 31.53 -9.79
C ASP A 48 -12.99 33.01 -9.91
N THR A 49 -11.79 33.40 -9.44
CA THR A 49 -11.31 34.78 -9.60
C THR A 49 -10.57 35.02 -10.93
N LEU A 50 -10.24 33.96 -11.68
CA LEU A 50 -9.55 34.08 -12.96
C LEU A 50 -10.52 34.33 -14.12
N SER A 51 -10.06 35.11 -15.11
CA SER A 51 -10.75 35.22 -16.38
C SER A 51 -10.82 33.84 -17.06
N ALA A 52 -12.01 33.45 -17.54
CA ALA A 52 -12.31 32.12 -18.06
C ALA A 52 -12.27 30.96 -17.03
N SER A 53 -12.80 31.19 -15.81
CA SER A 53 -12.95 30.17 -14.74
C SER A 53 -13.39 28.78 -15.24
N HIS A 54 -14.37 28.72 -16.15
CA HIS A 54 -14.88 27.45 -16.68
C HIS A 54 -13.81 26.55 -17.31
N LEU A 55 -12.82 27.12 -18.02
CA LEU A 55 -11.74 26.36 -18.64
C LEU A 55 -10.75 25.83 -17.60
N TRP A 56 -10.40 26.66 -16.61
CA TRP A 56 -9.47 26.28 -15.54
C TRP A 56 -10.04 25.17 -14.64
N CYS A 57 -11.31 25.29 -14.27
CA CYS A 57 -12.02 24.24 -13.54
C CYS A 57 -12.09 22.94 -14.33
N ALA A 58 -12.38 23.00 -15.64
CA ALA A 58 -12.40 21.80 -16.49
C ALA A 58 -11.04 21.08 -16.51
N PHE A 59 -9.92 21.82 -16.62
CA PHE A 59 -8.59 21.22 -16.57
C PHE A 59 -8.25 20.62 -15.21
N LEU A 60 -8.63 21.28 -14.11
CA LEU A 60 -8.43 20.75 -12.76
C LEU A 60 -9.14 19.41 -12.57
N PHE A 61 -10.44 19.33 -12.90
CA PHE A 61 -11.20 18.11 -12.74
C PHE A 61 -10.72 17.01 -13.70
N ALA A 62 -10.37 17.35 -14.95
CA ALA A 62 -9.79 16.39 -15.89
C ALA A 62 -8.46 15.81 -15.37
N MET A 63 -7.60 16.65 -14.79
CA MET A 63 -6.35 16.23 -14.15
C MET A 63 -6.62 15.29 -12.97
N LEU A 64 -7.53 15.66 -12.06
CA LEU A 64 -7.85 14.85 -10.87
C LEU A 64 -8.46 13.49 -11.24
N VAL A 65 -9.35 13.47 -12.24
CA VAL A 65 -9.92 12.22 -12.77
C VAL A 65 -8.82 11.35 -13.39
N THR A 66 -7.94 11.92 -14.21
CA THR A 66 -6.84 11.16 -14.84
C THR A 66 -5.86 10.61 -13.78
N LEU A 67 -5.57 11.38 -12.74
CA LEU A 67 -4.68 10.98 -11.65
C LEU A 67 -5.28 9.83 -10.82
N GLY A 68 -6.57 9.91 -10.50
CA GLY A 68 -7.30 8.85 -9.81
C GLY A 68 -7.44 7.58 -10.65
N LEU A 69 -7.76 7.72 -11.94
CA LEU A 69 -7.89 6.58 -12.87
C LEU A 69 -6.58 5.84 -13.08
N GLY A 70 -5.46 6.56 -13.25
CA GLY A 70 -4.15 5.91 -13.43
C GLY A 70 -3.77 5.03 -12.24
N SER A 71 -4.00 5.51 -11.02
CA SER A 71 -3.72 4.74 -9.81
C SER A 71 -4.67 3.54 -9.64
N SER A 72 -5.97 3.74 -9.86
CA SER A 72 -6.97 2.67 -9.68
C SER A 72 -6.84 1.54 -10.69
N ILE A 73 -6.47 1.85 -11.94
CA ILE A 73 -6.17 0.85 -12.97
C ILE A 73 -4.96 0.00 -12.54
N GLY A 74 -3.89 0.63 -12.07
CA GLY A 74 -2.69 -0.07 -11.61
C GLY A 74 -2.97 -1.01 -10.42
N ALA A 75 -3.74 -0.54 -9.44
CA ALA A 75 -4.15 -1.36 -8.29
C ALA A 75 -5.04 -2.54 -8.69
N THR A 76 -6.04 -2.29 -9.54
CA THR A 76 -6.96 -3.32 -10.03
C THR A 76 -6.23 -4.38 -10.85
N GLU A 77 -5.34 -3.96 -11.75
CA GLU A 77 -4.55 -4.89 -12.58
C GLU A 77 -3.59 -5.73 -11.72
N SER A 78 -2.99 -5.15 -10.69
CA SER A 78 -2.11 -5.88 -9.76
C SER A 78 -2.87 -6.97 -9.01
N PHE A 79 -4.07 -6.65 -8.51
CA PHE A 79 -4.94 -7.63 -7.85
C PHE A 79 -5.38 -8.74 -8.81
N LEU A 80 -5.86 -8.37 -9.99
CA LEU A 80 -6.31 -9.32 -11.00
C LEU A 80 -5.20 -10.25 -11.47
N THR A 81 -3.98 -9.72 -11.63
CA THR A 81 -2.82 -10.51 -12.02
C THR A 81 -2.46 -11.51 -10.93
N ALA A 82 -2.42 -11.07 -9.66
CA ALA A 82 -2.15 -11.96 -8.52
C ALA A 82 -3.15 -13.14 -8.45
N VAL A 83 -4.45 -12.86 -8.57
CA VAL A 83 -5.48 -13.92 -8.55
C VAL A 83 -5.39 -14.82 -9.80
N SER A 84 -5.10 -14.24 -10.96
CA SER A 84 -4.98 -14.98 -12.22
C SER A 84 -3.77 -15.91 -12.24
N ASP A 85 -2.66 -15.55 -11.59
CA ASP A 85 -1.44 -16.35 -11.53
C ASP A 85 -1.61 -17.57 -10.59
N ASP A 86 -2.28 -17.39 -9.45
CA ASP A 86 -2.63 -18.46 -8.51
C ASP A 86 -3.62 -19.47 -9.12
N CYS A 87 -4.51 -19.01 -10.01
CA CYS A 87 -5.49 -19.85 -10.71
C CYS A 87 -4.88 -20.61 -11.91
N THR A 88 -3.71 -21.22 -11.73
CA THR A 88 -3.01 -22.00 -12.78
C THR A 88 -3.75 -23.28 -13.19
N ILE A 89 -4.81 -23.66 -12.46
CA ILE A 89 -5.64 -24.85 -12.68
C ILE A 89 -6.48 -24.74 -13.97
N PHE A 90 -6.79 -23.53 -14.45
CA PHE A 90 -7.61 -23.34 -15.66
C PHE A 90 -6.77 -23.33 -16.96
N LYS A 91 -7.15 -24.19 -17.92
CA LYS A 91 -6.54 -24.30 -19.26
C LYS A 91 -6.49 -22.94 -19.98
N LEU A 92 -5.43 -22.72 -20.77
CA LEU A 92 -5.10 -21.45 -21.46
C LEU A 92 -6.28 -20.83 -22.25
N ASN A 93 -7.13 -21.63 -22.89
CA ASN A 93 -8.30 -21.16 -23.64
C ASN A 93 -9.46 -20.64 -22.77
N THR A 94 -9.59 -21.12 -21.52
CA THR A 94 -10.61 -20.64 -20.57
C THR A 94 -10.12 -19.40 -19.81
N LYS A 95 -8.81 -19.13 -19.79
CA LYS A 95 -8.22 -18.00 -19.05
C LYS A 95 -8.76 -16.64 -19.47
N LYS A 96 -9.04 -16.42 -20.76
CA LYS A 96 -9.57 -15.14 -21.25
C LYS A 96 -10.99 -14.88 -20.74
N HIS A 97 -11.87 -15.88 -20.82
CA HIS A 97 -13.24 -15.77 -20.31
C HIS A 97 -13.29 -15.71 -18.78
N PHE A 98 -12.42 -16.47 -18.11
CA PHE A 98 -12.28 -16.47 -16.66
C PHE A 98 -11.80 -15.10 -16.14
N ARG A 99 -10.73 -14.55 -16.73
CA ARG A 99 -10.21 -13.22 -16.37
C ARG A 99 -11.26 -12.14 -16.58
N LEU A 100 -12.00 -12.20 -17.69
CA LEU A 100 -13.08 -11.25 -17.96
C LEU A 100 -14.20 -11.33 -16.91
N GLY A 101 -14.59 -12.54 -16.51
CA GLY A 101 -15.54 -12.75 -15.40
C GLY A 101 -15.03 -12.26 -14.04
N LEU A 102 -13.72 -12.42 -13.78
CA LEU A 102 -13.09 -11.95 -12.55
C LEU A 102 -13.06 -10.42 -12.47
N VAL A 103 -12.71 -9.77 -13.58
CA VAL A 103 -12.73 -8.31 -13.73
C VAL A 103 -14.14 -7.78 -13.49
N THR A 104 -15.16 -8.36 -14.15
CA THR A 104 -16.53 -7.88 -14.00
C THR A 104 -17.04 -8.09 -12.58
N ALA A 105 -16.78 -9.24 -11.96
CA ALA A 105 -17.14 -9.49 -10.56
C ALA A 105 -16.46 -8.50 -9.59
N PHE A 106 -15.16 -8.22 -9.80
CA PHE A 106 -14.41 -7.25 -9.00
C PHE A 106 -14.96 -5.83 -9.17
N LEU A 107 -15.25 -5.40 -10.39
CA LEU A 107 -15.81 -4.07 -10.65
C LEU A 107 -17.22 -3.92 -10.07
N VAL A 108 -18.08 -4.92 -10.22
CA VAL A 108 -19.45 -4.90 -9.67
C VAL A 108 -19.43 -4.88 -8.14
N SER A 109 -18.60 -5.72 -7.51
CA SER A 109 -18.46 -5.70 -6.04
C SER A 109 -17.89 -4.38 -5.52
N SER A 110 -16.85 -3.85 -6.18
CA SER A 110 -16.26 -2.55 -5.83
C SER A 110 -17.27 -1.41 -6.01
N PHE A 111 -18.09 -1.44 -7.05
CA PHE A 111 -19.14 -0.46 -7.29
C PHE A 111 -20.20 -0.49 -6.17
N LEU A 112 -20.65 -1.70 -5.78
CA LEU A 112 -21.63 -1.87 -4.69
C LEU A 112 -21.10 -1.33 -3.35
N ILE A 113 -19.82 -1.55 -3.04
CA ILE A 113 -19.20 -1.01 -1.82
C ILE A 113 -19.04 0.51 -1.93
N SER A 114 -18.67 1.02 -3.11
CA SER A 114 -18.47 2.45 -3.35
C SER A 114 -19.75 3.27 -3.16
N ILE A 115 -20.93 2.68 -3.37
CA ILE A 115 -22.21 3.35 -3.10
C ILE A 115 -22.29 3.87 -1.65
N LEU A 116 -21.74 3.14 -0.68
CA LEU A 116 -21.72 3.57 0.74
C LEU A 116 -20.93 4.87 0.94
N THR A 117 -19.90 5.10 0.11
CA THR A 117 -19.07 6.32 0.18
C THR A 117 -19.70 7.52 -0.53
N VAL A 118 -20.76 7.33 -1.32
CA VAL A 118 -21.48 8.42 -2.01
C VAL A 118 -22.62 9.00 -1.15
N CYS A 119 -23.01 8.32 -0.06
CA CYS A 119 -24.02 8.81 0.88
C CYS A 119 -23.59 10.13 1.57
N GLN A 120 -24.53 10.85 2.21
CA GLN A 120 -24.26 12.13 2.88
C GLN A 120 -23.15 12.07 3.95
N GLY A 121 -22.98 10.91 4.62
CA GLY A 121 -21.91 10.65 5.58
C GLY A 121 -20.62 10.06 4.95
N GLY A 122 -20.57 9.95 3.63
CA GLY A 122 -19.54 9.23 2.90
C GLY A 122 -18.13 9.77 3.11
N TYR A 123 -17.97 11.09 3.28
CA TYR A 123 -16.68 11.70 3.61
C TYR A 123 -16.06 11.10 4.88
N TYR A 124 -16.85 10.93 5.95
CA TYR A 124 -16.36 10.37 7.21
C TYR A 124 -15.93 8.92 7.04
N LEU A 125 -16.69 8.16 6.23
CA LEU A 125 -16.36 6.77 5.92
C LEU A 125 -15.07 6.67 5.10
N VAL A 126 -14.90 7.53 4.09
CA VAL A 126 -13.67 7.60 3.27
C VAL A 126 -12.47 7.97 4.13
N HIS A 127 -12.60 9.01 4.96
CA HIS A 127 -11.53 9.44 5.87
C HIS A 127 -11.16 8.33 6.87
N TYR A 128 -12.16 7.64 7.41
CA TYR A 128 -11.96 6.51 8.32
C TYR A 128 -11.26 5.32 7.63
N LEU A 129 -11.68 4.95 6.42
CA LEU A 129 -11.09 3.85 5.65
C LEU A 129 -9.66 4.18 5.19
N ASP A 130 -9.39 5.41 4.75
CA ASP A 130 -8.07 5.82 4.29
C ASP A 130 -7.02 5.72 5.42
N HIS A 131 -7.34 6.27 6.59
CA HIS A 131 -6.45 6.25 7.74
C HIS A 131 -6.26 4.83 8.28
N TYR A 132 -7.35 4.15 8.64
CA TYR A 132 -7.26 2.89 9.38
C TYR A 132 -7.18 1.64 8.50
N ALA A 133 -7.92 1.58 7.40
CA ALA A 133 -7.96 0.38 6.58
C ALA A 133 -6.77 0.32 5.62
N CYS A 134 -6.43 1.43 4.94
CA CYS A 134 -5.32 1.48 4.00
C CYS A 134 -3.99 1.76 4.70
N GLY A 135 -3.88 2.87 5.44
CA GLY A 135 -2.62 3.34 6.03
C GLY A 135 -1.97 2.31 6.95
N THR A 136 -2.65 1.94 8.03
CA THR A 136 -2.11 1.01 9.04
C THR A 136 -1.82 -0.39 8.46
N SER A 137 -2.72 -0.94 7.63
CA SER A 137 -2.53 -2.29 7.07
C SER A 137 -1.37 -2.35 6.07
N LEU A 138 -1.22 -1.33 5.21
CA LEU A 138 -0.15 -1.27 4.21
C LEU A 138 1.23 -1.22 4.86
N ILE A 139 1.40 -0.45 5.94
CA ILE A 139 2.66 -0.39 6.69
C ILE A 139 3.01 -1.77 7.28
N LEU A 140 2.04 -2.45 7.88
CA LEU A 140 2.24 -3.78 8.47
C LEU A 140 2.60 -4.83 7.40
N VAL A 141 1.88 -4.87 6.28
CA VAL A 141 2.19 -5.78 5.17
C VAL A 141 3.57 -5.47 4.58
N SER A 142 3.91 -4.20 4.39
CA SER A 142 5.21 -3.78 3.86
C SER A 142 6.36 -4.16 4.78
N LEU A 143 6.17 -4.05 6.10
CA LEU A 143 7.15 -4.49 7.10
C LEU A 143 7.36 -6.01 7.03
N GLY A 144 6.27 -6.78 6.94
CA GLY A 144 6.34 -8.23 6.78
C GLY A 144 7.05 -8.66 5.50
N GLN A 145 6.75 -8.01 4.38
CA GLN A 145 7.41 -8.25 3.08
C GLN A 145 8.91 -7.88 3.14
N CYS A 146 9.24 -6.74 3.73
CA CYS A 146 10.63 -6.32 3.91
C CYS A 146 11.41 -7.34 4.73
N PHE A 147 10.83 -7.82 5.85
CA PHE A 147 11.46 -8.83 6.68
C PHE A 147 11.66 -10.15 5.93
N ALA A 148 10.64 -10.60 5.18
CA ALA A 148 10.70 -11.81 4.37
C ALA A 148 11.81 -11.73 3.29
N ILE A 149 11.94 -10.61 2.59
CA ILE A 149 12.92 -10.48 1.51
C ILE A 149 14.34 -10.33 2.07
N VAL A 150 14.55 -9.43 3.02
CA VAL A 150 15.91 -9.06 3.46
C VAL A 150 16.50 -10.13 4.37
N TYR A 151 15.71 -10.65 5.31
CA TYR A 151 16.21 -11.51 6.37
C TYR A 151 15.94 -13.00 6.14
N VAL A 152 14.76 -13.35 5.61
CA VAL A 152 14.40 -14.76 5.34
C VAL A 152 14.99 -15.23 4.01
N TYR A 153 14.81 -14.45 2.93
CA TYR A 153 15.37 -14.77 1.63
C TYR A 153 16.86 -14.43 1.52
N GLY A 154 17.28 -13.32 2.14
CA GLY A 154 18.67 -12.89 2.24
C GLY A 154 19.04 -11.84 1.19
N ILE A 155 19.59 -10.71 1.64
CA ILE A 155 19.99 -9.58 0.77
C ILE A 155 21.05 -9.94 -0.28
N TYR A 156 21.91 -10.91 0.03
CA TYR A 156 22.94 -11.39 -0.90
C TYR A 156 22.32 -12.10 -2.11
N ASN A 157 21.41 -13.04 -1.84
CA ASN A 157 20.68 -13.78 -2.88
C ASN A 157 19.85 -12.83 -3.75
N LEU A 158 19.21 -11.83 -3.13
CA LEU A 158 18.50 -10.80 -3.87
C LEU A 158 19.44 -10.02 -4.81
N SER A 159 20.63 -9.66 -4.32
CA SER A 159 21.60 -8.97 -5.17
C SER A 159 22.18 -9.84 -6.27
N GLU A 160 22.32 -11.14 -6.05
CA GLU A 160 22.79 -12.09 -7.06
C GLU A 160 21.76 -12.21 -8.18
N ASN A 161 20.49 -12.43 -7.86
CA ASN A 161 19.41 -12.46 -8.86
C ASN A 161 19.32 -11.17 -9.68
N ILE A 162 19.46 -10.00 -9.03
CA ILE A 162 19.43 -8.71 -9.73
C ILE A 162 20.65 -8.56 -10.64
N ASN A 163 21.81 -9.06 -10.22
CA ASN A 163 23.01 -9.08 -11.05
C ASN A 163 22.84 -10.01 -12.26
N GLU A 164 22.19 -11.17 -12.11
CA GLU A 164 21.88 -12.06 -13.23
C GLU A 164 20.94 -11.41 -14.26
N ILE A 165 19.95 -10.65 -13.81
CA ILE A 165 18.97 -9.98 -14.70
C ILE A 165 19.57 -8.73 -15.35
N THR A 166 20.35 -7.95 -14.60
CA THR A 166 20.78 -6.59 -15.01
C THR A 166 22.24 -6.53 -15.44
N ASN A 167 23.01 -7.60 -15.24
CA ASN A 167 24.47 -7.66 -15.37
C ASN A 167 25.21 -6.56 -14.57
N LYS A 168 24.56 -6.06 -13.51
CA LYS A 168 25.12 -5.02 -12.61
C LYS A 168 24.85 -5.40 -11.17
N ALA A 169 25.92 -5.48 -10.39
CA ALA A 169 25.82 -5.70 -8.95
C ALA A 169 25.17 -4.49 -8.26
N ILE A 170 24.30 -4.77 -7.30
CA ILE A 170 23.72 -3.74 -6.44
C ILE A 170 24.82 -3.12 -5.58
N HIS A 171 24.86 -1.79 -5.55
CA HIS A 171 25.80 -1.07 -4.70
C HIS A 171 25.59 -1.41 -3.21
N PHE A 172 26.70 -1.48 -2.47
CA PHE A 172 26.69 -1.79 -1.03
C PHE A 172 25.75 -0.88 -0.23
N ILE A 173 25.71 0.41 -0.56
CA ILE A 173 24.83 1.39 0.10
C ILE A 173 23.36 1.01 -0.04
N THR A 174 22.92 0.61 -1.24
CA THR A 174 21.52 0.19 -1.48
C THR A 174 21.17 -1.05 -0.65
N ARG A 175 22.10 -2.01 -0.53
CA ARG A 175 21.91 -3.18 0.33
C ARG A 175 21.77 -2.79 1.80
N PHE A 176 22.60 -1.87 2.27
CA PHE A 176 22.56 -1.35 3.63
C PHE A 176 21.23 -0.62 3.92
N ILE A 177 20.79 0.24 3.00
CA ILE A 177 19.51 0.97 3.11
C ILE A 177 18.35 -0.02 3.19
N LEU A 178 18.30 -1.01 2.31
CA LEU A 178 17.24 -2.03 2.29
C LEU A 178 17.24 -2.86 3.58
N LYS A 179 18.42 -3.17 4.11
CA LYS A 179 18.55 -4.03 5.29
C LYS A 179 18.24 -3.34 6.61
N PHE A 180 18.60 -2.07 6.75
CA PHE A 180 18.50 -1.36 8.04
C PHE A 180 17.60 -0.15 7.98
N CYS A 181 17.77 0.74 7.00
CA CYS A 181 17.03 2.00 6.96
C CYS A 181 15.53 1.79 6.67
N VAL A 182 15.19 0.96 5.68
CA VAL A 182 13.79 0.69 5.31
C VAL A 182 12.98 0.09 6.46
N PRO A 183 13.40 -1.03 7.11
CA PRO A 183 12.63 -1.58 8.22
C PRO A 183 12.54 -0.61 9.41
N LEU A 184 13.60 0.16 9.68
CA LEU A 184 13.60 1.15 10.77
C LEU A 184 12.59 2.27 10.52
N ILE A 185 12.51 2.80 9.29
CA ILE A 185 11.51 3.80 8.91
C ILE A 185 10.10 3.23 9.01
N LEU A 186 9.86 1.99 8.57
CA LEU A 186 8.55 1.35 8.67
C LEU A 186 8.13 1.13 10.12
N ILE A 187 9.04 0.71 11.00
CA ILE A 187 8.79 0.56 12.44
C ILE A 187 8.47 1.93 13.07
N PHE A 188 9.22 2.97 12.71
CA PHE A 188 8.97 4.32 13.19
C PHE A 188 7.59 4.82 12.76
N MET A 189 7.25 4.69 11.48
CA MET A 189 5.92 5.06 10.95
C MET A 189 4.80 4.29 11.64
N LEU A 190 4.96 2.98 11.84
CA LEU A 190 3.99 2.16 12.56
C LEU A 190 3.80 2.64 14.01
N THR A 191 4.87 3.01 14.69
CA THR A 191 4.82 3.51 16.07
C THR A 191 4.06 4.85 16.14
N CYS A 192 4.37 5.78 15.24
CA CYS A 192 3.64 7.04 15.13
C CYS A 192 2.15 6.83 14.86
N GLU A 193 1.82 5.87 13.98
CA GLU A 193 0.44 5.54 13.65
C GLU A 193 -0.32 4.98 14.85
N ILE A 194 0.27 4.04 15.60
CA ILE A 194 -0.36 3.44 16.79
C ILE A 194 -0.61 4.51 17.87
N VAL A 195 0.32 5.43 18.07
CA VAL A 195 0.16 6.53 19.03
C VAL A 195 -0.97 7.46 18.61
N THR A 196 -1.02 7.84 17.33
CA THR A 196 -2.00 8.80 16.78
C THR A 196 -3.40 8.20 16.67
N SER A 197 -3.50 6.89 16.42
CA SER A 197 -4.75 6.12 16.27
C SER A 197 -5.70 6.22 17.47
N THR A 198 -5.22 6.66 18.63
CA THR A 198 -6.02 6.81 19.87
C THR A 198 -6.92 8.05 19.88
N ASN A 199 -6.71 9.03 19.00
CA ASN A 199 -7.45 10.30 19.01
C ASN A 199 -7.81 10.75 17.59
N LEU A 200 -8.61 9.98 16.85
CA LEU A 200 -9.04 10.41 15.52
C LEU A 200 -10.12 11.51 15.63
N ILE A 201 -9.75 12.71 15.18
CA ILE A 201 -10.64 13.86 15.06
C ILE A 201 -10.71 14.19 13.57
N ALA A 202 -11.91 14.10 12.96
CA ALA A 202 -12.13 14.61 11.62
C ALA A 202 -12.63 16.05 11.71
N THR A 203 -11.91 17.00 11.11
CA THR A 203 -12.31 18.41 11.01
C THR A 203 -12.92 18.69 9.65
N ILE A 204 -14.20 19.07 9.64
CA ILE A 204 -14.90 19.52 8.42
C ILE A 204 -15.55 20.88 8.70
N GLY A 205 -15.15 21.90 7.94
CA GLY A 205 -15.73 23.25 8.04
C GLY A 205 -15.65 23.84 9.45
N GLY A 206 -14.54 23.61 10.17
CA GLY A 206 -14.32 24.10 11.53
C GLY A 206 -15.05 23.34 12.64
N LYS A 207 -15.77 22.24 12.33
CA LYS A 207 -16.37 21.35 13.34
C LYS A 207 -15.54 20.09 13.52
N GLU A 208 -15.10 19.85 14.75
CA GLU A 208 -14.44 18.61 15.15
C GLU A 208 -15.47 17.49 15.34
N TYR A 209 -15.40 16.47 14.52
CA TYR A 209 -16.12 15.22 14.71
C TYR A 209 -15.19 14.20 15.37
N ARG A 210 -15.51 13.82 16.61
CA ARG A 210 -14.82 12.73 17.29
C ARG A 210 -15.49 11.41 16.95
N PHE A 211 -14.71 10.48 16.40
CA PHE A 211 -15.18 9.13 16.18
C PHE A 211 -15.44 8.42 17.52
N ALA A 212 -16.47 7.59 17.56
CA ALA A 212 -16.82 6.85 18.77
C ALA A 212 -15.86 5.68 19.03
N ASP A 213 -15.64 5.30 20.29
CA ASP A 213 -14.64 4.29 20.66
C ASP A 213 -14.81 2.91 19.97
N TRP A 214 -16.03 2.57 19.56
CA TRP A 214 -16.29 1.33 18.83
C TRP A 214 -15.65 1.34 17.43
N THR A 215 -15.45 2.50 16.81
CA THR A 215 -14.83 2.59 15.49
C THR A 215 -13.35 2.22 15.57
N VAL A 216 -12.66 2.54 16.67
CA VAL A 216 -11.28 2.11 16.88
C VAL A 216 -11.20 0.58 17.01
N LYS A 217 -12.17 -0.06 17.65
CA LYS A 217 -12.22 -1.54 17.69
C LYS A 217 -12.49 -2.13 16.31
N ALA A 218 -13.39 -1.53 15.55
CA ALA A 218 -13.71 -1.95 14.20
C ALA A 218 -12.52 -1.78 13.23
N SER A 219 -11.67 -0.75 13.41
CA SER A 219 -10.49 -0.55 12.56
C SER A 219 -9.45 -1.63 12.78
N TRP A 220 -9.20 -2.03 14.03
CA TRP A 220 -8.32 -3.16 14.33
C TRP A 220 -8.81 -4.46 13.69
N VAL A 221 -10.13 -4.67 13.60
CA VAL A 221 -10.68 -5.82 12.87
C VAL A 221 -10.39 -5.71 11.37
N LEU A 222 -10.52 -4.54 10.76
CA LEU A 222 -10.17 -4.33 9.34
C LEU A 222 -8.69 -4.60 9.07
N VAL A 223 -7.80 -4.11 9.93
CA VAL A 223 -6.35 -4.38 9.84
C VAL A 223 -6.06 -5.87 9.94
N LEU A 224 -6.72 -6.57 10.89
CA LEU A 224 -6.57 -8.02 11.03
C LEU A 224 -7.03 -8.75 9.77
N VAL A 225 -8.18 -8.39 9.18
CA VAL A 225 -8.69 -8.99 7.94
C VAL A 225 -7.68 -8.85 6.79
N ALA A 226 -6.98 -7.72 6.68
CA ALA A 226 -5.96 -7.52 5.66
C ALA A 226 -4.71 -8.40 5.86
N ILE A 227 -4.33 -8.66 7.11
CA ILE A 227 -3.10 -9.40 7.45
C ILE A 227 -3.35 -10.92 7.51
N LEU A 228 -4.56 -11.34 7.93
CA LEU A 228 -4.94 -12.74 8.18
C LEU A 228 -4.63 -13.73 7.03
N PRO A 229 -4.73 -13.37 5.74
CA PRO A 229 -4.39 -14.30 4.65
C PRO A 229 -2.95 -14.81 4.72
N VAL A 230 -2.00 -14.02 5.22
CA VAL A 230 -0.58 -14.40 5.34
C VAL A 230 -0.38 -15.59 6.29
N PRO A 231 -0.77 -15.51 7.59
CA PRO A 231 -0.65 -16.64 8.51
C PRO A 231 -1.57 -17.81 8.13
N ILE A 232 -2.76 -17.57 7.56
CA ILE A 232 -3.64 -18.65 7.08
C ILE A 232 -2.92 -19.48 6.00
N ASN A 233 -2.35 -18.82 5.00
CA ASN A 233 -1.61 -19.50 3.94
C ASN A 233 -0.36 -20.22 4.48
N MET A 234 0.33 -19.62 5.44
CA MET A 234 1.46 -20.25 6.13
C MET A 234 1.03 -21.56 6.82
N VAL A 235 -0.05 -21.54 7.61
CA VAL A 235 -0.57 -22.74 8.29
C VAL A 235 -1.08 -23.78 7.30
N ALA A 236 -1.82 -23.36 6.27
CA ALA A 236 -2.32 -24.25 5.23
C ALA A 236 -1.18 -24.99 4.50
N GLN A 237 -0.09 -24.28 4.17
CA GLN A 237 1.09 -24.89 3.56
C GLN A 237 1.79 -25.87 4.50
N ILE A 238 1.96 -25.51 5.78
CA ILE A 238 2.54 -26.42 6.79
C ILE A 238 1.71 -27.71 6.91
N LEU A 239 0.38 -27.60 6.93
CA LEU A 239 -0.54 -28.74 6.97
C LEU A 239 -0.50 -29.57 5.68
N HIS A 240 -0.34 -28.94 4.52
CA HIS A 240 -0.21 -29.66 3.26
C HIS A 240 1.12 -30.44 3.18
N THR A 241 2.24 -29.82 3.59
CA THR A 241 3.56 -30.46 3.63
C THR A 241 3.65 -31.58 4.68
N ARG A 242 2.76 -31.60 5.70
CA ARG A 242 2.62 -32.72 6.65
C ARG A 242 2.39 -34.06 5.96
N LYS A 243 1.76 -34.08 4.77
CA LYS A 243 1.54 -35.31 3.98
C LYS A 243 2.81 -35.85 3.31
N LEU A 244 3.89 -35.06 3.23
CA LEU A 244 5.09 -35.39 2.46
C LEU A 244 6.31 -35.73 3.35
N GLU A 245 6.45 -35.15 4.55
CA GLU A 245 7.65 -35.31 5.40
C GLU A 245 7.28 -35.35 6.91
N GLU A 246 7.93 -36.24 7.68
CA GLU A 246 7.58 -36.50 9.09
C GLU A 246 8.16 -35.49 10.10
N THR A 247 9.33 -34.89 9.81
CA THR A 247 10.05 -34.01 10.75
C THR A 247 9.69 -32.54 10.59
N TRP A 248 9.34 -31.85 11.69
CA TRP A 248 8.88 -30.46 11.67
C TRP A 248 9.91 -29.41 11.23
N TYR A 249 11.20 -29.61 11.55
CA TYR A 249 12.27 -28.72 11.10
C TYR A 249 12.47 -28.75 9.58
N LEU A 250 12.40 -29.94 8.97
CA LEU A 250 12.52 -30.12 7.52
C LEU A 250 11.33 -29.49 6.78
N ARG A 251 10.13 -29.52 7.37
CA ARG A 251 8.95 -28.83 6.83
C ARG A 251 9.17 -27.31 6.72
N ILE A 252 9.63 -26.69 7.80
CA ILE A 252 9.88 -25.23 7.84
C ILE A 252 11.04 -24.87 6.91
N ALA A 253 12.12 -25.66 6.94
CA ALA A 253 13.26 -25.50 6.04
C ALA A 253 12.85 -25.55 4.56
N LYS A 254 11.98 -26.50 4.19
CA LYS A 254 11.45 -26.62 2.84
C LYS A 254 10.61 -25.41 2.48
N LEU A 255 9.67 -24.98 3.33
CA LEU A 255 8.79 -23.84 3.05
C LEU A 255 9.52 -22.50 2.90
N ILE A 256 10.66 -22.33 3.56
CA ILE A 256 11.50 -21.12 3.45
C ILE A 256 12.37 -21.13 2.19
N THR A 257 12.55 -22.31 1.57
CA THR A 257 13.43 -22.49 0.42
C THR A 257 12.66 -22.24 -0.88
N PRO A 258 13.19 -21.41 -1.80
CA PRO A 258 12.54 -21.15 -3.08
C PRO A 258 12.44 -22.42 -3.95
N PRO A 259 11.45 -22.50 -4.86
CA PRO A 259 11.17 -23.72 -5.61
C PRO A 259 12.33 -24.28 -6.44
N ASN A 260 13.19 -23.38 -6.93
CA ASN A 260 14.35 -23.72 -7.74
C ASN A 260 15.44 -24.45 -6.94
N GLU A 261 15.43 -24.34 -5.61
CA GLU A 261 16.45 -24.89 -4.71
C GLU A 261 15.95 -26.10 -3.89
N TYR A 262 14.70 -26.56 -4.10
CA TYR A 262 14.14 -27.70 -3.35
C TYR A 262 15.02 -28.96 -3.43
N ASN A 263 15.65 -29.20 -4.59
CA ASN A 263 16.52 -30.34 -4.82
C ASN A 263 17.84 -30.27 -4.04
N VAL A 264 18.28 -29.06 -3.69
CA VAL A 264 19.52 -28.81 -2.96
C VAL A 264 19.29 -29.07 -1.46
N VAL A 265 18.17 -28.58 -0.92
CA VAL A 265 17.82 -28.82 0.50
C VAL A 265 17.50 -30.29 0.76
N LYS A 266 16.86 -30.99 -0.19
CA LYS A 266 16.62 -32.44 -0.10
C LYS A 266 17.90 -33.28 -0.08
N LYS A 267 18.99 -32.78 -0.68
CA LYS A 267 20.31 -33.43 -0.69
C LYS A 267 21.15 -33.12 0.56
N ILE A 268 21.04 -31.91 1.11
CA ILE A 268 21.91 -31.41 2.19
C ILE A 268 21.32 -31.68 3.59
N GLY A 269 20.00 -31.81 3.72
CA GLY A 269 19.33 -32.15 4.98
C GLY A 269 19.25 -31.02 6.01
N TYR A 270 19.75 -29.80 5.71
CA TYR A 270 19.58 -28.60 6.55
C TYR A 270 19.42 -27.32 5.72
N CYS A 271 18.78 -26.29 6.29
CA CYS A 271 18.54 -25.00 5.64
C CYS A 271 19.58 -23.96 6.10
N GLU A 272 20.43 -23.48 5.20
CA GLU A 272 21.45 -22.46 5.53
C GLU A 272 20.84 -21.10 5.94
N ARG A 273 19.63 -20.82 5.47
CA ARG A 273 18.90 -19.56 5.69
C ARG A 273 18.47 -19.32 7.15
N LEU A 274 18.46 -20.37 7.98
CA LEU A 274 18.17 -20.26 9.43
C LEU A 274 19.41 -19.98 10.29
N LYS A 275 20.61 -19.95 9.71
CA LYS A 275 21.84 -19.69 10.48
C LYS A 275 22.02 -18.19 10.71
N ILE A 276 22.37 -17.79 11.93
CA ILE A 276 22.68 -16.38 12.30
C ILE A 276 23.72 -15.75 11.35
N LYS A 277 24.66 -16.54 10.82
CA LYS A 277 25.63 -16.08 9.81
C LYS A 277 24.98 -15.58 8.52
N HIS A 278 23.86 -16.17 8.09
CA HIS A 278 23.09 -15.72 6.93
C HIS A 278 22.44 -14.36 7.21
N TRP A 279 21.87 -14.21 8.41
CA TRP A 279 21.20 -12.98 8.86
C TRP A 279 22.17 -11.81 9.02
N LEU A 280 23.42 -12.09 9.41
CA LEU A 280 24.47 -11.08 9.58
C LEU A 280 25.22 -10.74 8.28
N LYS A 281 25.11 -11.54 7.21
CA LYS A 281 25.80 -11.30 5.93
C LYS A 281 25.23 -10.06 5.22
N ILE A 282 26.09 -9.20 4.68
CA ILE A 282 25.76 -7.96 3.93
C ILE A 282 26.32 -8.09 2.51
#